data_AF-J9FX94-F1
#
_entry.id   AF-J9FX94-F1
#
_cell.length_a   1.000
_cell.length_b   1.000
_cell.length_c   1.000
_cell.angle_alpha   90.00
_cell.angle_beta   90.00
_cell.angle_gamma   90.00
#
_symmetry.space_group_name_H-M   'P 1'
#
loop_
_entity.id
_entity.type
_entity.pdbx_description
1 polymer ?
#
loop_
_entity_poly.entity_id
_entity_poly.type
_entity_poly.pdbx_seq_one_letter_code
_entity_poly.pdbx_strand_id
1 'polypeptide(L)'
;KIVPGLPIKNFDTILLTLSDEDKERLRPELVITYGGHIVSKRLKKYLRKYQPKEHWHVSLDGEVADLFGCLTTVIEMDPFEFLEKTAFMLENKQVEYPRSWEYLSKNIAEPEFDYSAMRAVGDLIHSLPPESALHLGNSSAVRYAQMFKLPDSVEVCCNRGTSGIEGSMSTAIGYASASMKPNFLVIGDLSFFYDMNSLWNSDVKGNFRILLLNNGGGEIFQSIAGLKMNERTHRYVCATHKTTAEGWARERGFIYRAIHDTKELTDGIAEFTKVDEANDSPMLLEVFTDNDLDIAILNDYYRQLVLTN
;
A
#
# COMPACT_ATOMS: atom_id res chain seq x y z
N LYS A 1 -1.50 31.67 13.40
CA LYS A 1 -2.25 30.56 12.76
C LYS A 1 -1.34 29.34 12.79
N ILE A 2 -1.76 28.27 13.46
CA ILE A 2 -1.10 26.97 13.37
C ILE A 2 -1.19 26.55 11.91
N VAL A 3 -0.05 26.37 11.25
CA VAL A 3 0.01 25.55 10.05
C VAL A 3 0.22 24.14 10.59
N PRO A 4 -0.75 23.22 10.46
CA PRO A 4 -0.55 21.83 10.83
C PRO A 4 0.74 21.35 10.17
N GLY A 5 1.60 20.65 10.91
CA GLY A 5 2.76 19.99 10.30
C GLY A 5 2.31 19.09 9.15
N LEU A 6 3.14 18.98 8.11
CA LEU A 6 2.76 18.17 6.95
C LEU A 6 2.78 16.68 7.33
N PRO A 7 1.74 15.89 6.99
CA PRO A 7 1.80 14.44 7.16
C PRO A 7 2.98 13.84 6.39
N ILE A 8 3.85 13.12 7.10
CA ILE A 8 5.03 12.48 6.50
C ILE A 8 4.59 11.14 5.91
N LYS A 9 4.40 11.08 4.59
CA LYS A 9 3.90 9.89 3.89
C LYS A 9 5.01 8.91 3.49
N ASN A 10 6.23 9.41 3.22
CA ASN A 10 7.40 8.62 2.80
C ASN A 10 8.33 8.20 3.97
N PHE A 11 7.78 8.07 5.18
CA PHE A 11 8.56 7.73 6.39
C PHE A 11 9.33 6.40 6.27
N ASP A 12 8.79 5.44 5.51
CA ASP A 12 9.42 4.14 5.33
C ASP A 12 10.75 4.27 4.57
N THR A 13 10.80 5.16 3.58
CA THR A 13 11.99 5.49 2.79
C THR A 13 12.97 6.31 3.61
N ILE A 14 12.49 7.32 4.35
CA ILE A 14 13.33 8.11 5.26
C ILE A 14 14.07 7.18 6.24
N LEU A 15 13.36 6.31 6.93
CA LEU A 15 13.97 5.40 7.92
C LEU A 15 15.03 4.46 7.32
N LEU A 16 14.98 4.19 6.02
CA LEU A 16 15.98 3.38 5.34
C LEU A 16 17.31 4.11 5.21
N THR A 17 17.27 5.42 4.95
CA THR A 17 18.44 6.25 4.63
C THR A 17 19.13 6.79 5.88
N LEU A 18 18.44 6.82 7.03
CA LEU A 18 19.01 7.33 8.27
C LEU A 18 20.10 6.43 8.85
N SER A 19 21.16 7.07 9.35
CA SER A 19 22.16 6.47 10.24
C SER A 19 21.54 6.04 11.59
N ASP A 20 22.24 5.20 12.35
CA ASP A 20 21.78 4.84 13.71
C ASP A 20 21.80 6.05 14.67
N GLU A 21 22.70 7.02 14.44
CA GLU A 21 22.76 8.28 15.19
C GLU A 21 21.56 9.18 14.88
N ASP A 22 21.21 9.34 13.59
CA ASP A 22 20.03 10.11 13.20
C ASP A 22 18.73 9.46 13.66
N LYS A 23 18.66 8.13 13.65
CA LYS A 23 17.52 7.38 14.19
C LYS A 23 17.32 7.65 15.68
N GLU A 24 18.41 7.69 16.46
CA GLU A 24 18.37 8.06 17.87
C GLU A 24 17.94 9.53 18.05
N ARG A 25 18.51 10.43 17.26
CA ARG A 25 18.17 11.87 17.28
C ARG A 25 16.71 12.15 16.93
N LEU A 26 16.14 11.38 16.02
CA LEU A 26 14.74 11.50 15.56
C LEU A 26 13.77 10.61 16.36
N ARG A 27 14.24 9.98 17.44
CA ARG A 27 13.41 9.16 18.31
C ARG A 27 12.30 10.03 18.93
N PRO A 28 11.01 9.67 18.75
CA PRO A 28 9.93 10.40 19.40
C PRO A 28 9.99 10.21 20.92
N GLU A 29 9.59 11.23 21.68
CA GLU A 29 9.37 11.07 23.12
C GLU A 29 8.00 10.44 23.41
N LEU A 30 7.00 10.76 22.59
CA LEU A 30 5.64 10.24 22.66
C LEU A 30 5.22 9.72 21.28
N VAL A 31 4.66 8.51 21.25
CA VAL A 31 3.96 7.96 20.10
C VAL A 31 2.47 7.88 20.43
N ILE A 32 1.63 8.42 19.56
CA ILE A 32 0.17 8.28 19.65
C ILE A 32 -0.29 7.46 18.45
N THR A 33 -0.95 6.33 18.68
CA THR A 33 -1.52 5.48 17.61
C THR A 33 -3.03 5.41 17.72
N TYR A 34 -3.70 5.45 16.57
CA TYR A 34 -5.10 5.07 16.44
C TYR A 34 -5.26 4.12 15.24
N GLY A 35 -6.33 3.34 15.24
CA GLY A 35 -6.54 2.26 14.27
C GLY A 35 -5.71 1.00 14.58
N GLY A 36 -5.56 0.13 13.59
CA GLY A 36 -5.00 -1.21 13.79
C GLY A 36 -3.55 -1.39 13.31
N HIS A 37 -3.32 -2.48 12.60
CA HIS A 37 -1.99 -2.88 12.16
C HIS A 37 -1.34 -1.92 11.14
N ILE A 38 -0.11 -1.51 11.44
CA ILE A 38 0.76 -0.78 10.50
C ILE A 38 1.42 -1.75 9.51
N VAL A 39 1.48 -1.41 8.22
CA VAL A 39 2.10 -2.26 7.18
C VAL A 39 3.63 -2.25 7.27
N SER A 40 4.23 -1.08 7.48
CA SER A 40 5.68 -0.90 7.51
C SER A 40 6.35 -1.73 8.60
N LYS A 41 7.18 -2.69 8.18
CA LYS A 41 8.09 -3.44 9.07
C LYS A 41 9.23 -2.55 9.57
N ARG A 42 9.67 -1.56 8.77
CA ARG A 42 10.80 -0.69 9.11
C ARG A 42 10.43 0.25 10.25
N LEU A 43 9.24 0.87 10.22
CA LEU A 43 8.73 1.68 11.31
C LEU A 43 8.57 0.87 12.60
N LYS A 44 8.01 -0.35 12.52
CA LYS A 44 7.93 -1.25 13.69
C LYS A 44 9.30 -1.55 14.29
N LYS A 45 10.29 -1.88 13.46
CA LYS A 45 11.67 -2.13 13.92
C LYS A 45 12.30 -0.89 14.54
N TYR A 46 12.08 0.27 13.93
CA TYR A 46 12.58 1.55 14.42
C TYR A 46 12.06 1.82 15.83
N LEU A 47 10.74 1.81 16.04
CA LEU A 47 10.13 2.10 17.34
C LEU A 47 10.36 0.99 18.39
N ARG A 48 10.65 -0.24 17.98
CA ARG A 48 11.08 -1.32 18.90
C ARG A 48 12.52 -1.15 19.38
N LYS A 49 13.42 -0.67 18.51
CA LYS A 49 14.84 -0.44 18.85
C LYS A 49 15.02 0.88 19.60
N TYR A 50 14.36 1.92 19.13
CA TYR A 50 14.40 3.29 19.65
C TYR A 50 13.06 3.61 20.30
N GLN A 51 12.80 2.98 21.45
CA GLN A 51 11.49 3.10 22.11
C GLN A 51 11.23 4.53 22.57
N PRO A 52 10.02 5.07 22.33
CA PRO A 52 9.61 6.32 22.93
C PRO A 52 9.51 6.18 24.46
N LYS A 53 9.47 7.32 25.16
CA LYS A 53 9.21 7.32 26.61
C LYS A 53 7.79 6.87 26.90
N GLU A 54 6.85 7.27 26.04
CA GLU A 54 5.45 6.89 26.15
C GLU A 54 4.87 6.48 24.79
N HIS A 55 3.99 5.48 24.82
CA HIS A 55 3.16 5.11 23.68
C HIS A 55 1.72 5.01 24.13
N TRP A 56 0.87 5.88 23.57
CA TRP A 56 -0.56 5.92 23.82
C TRP A 56 -1.30 5.32 22.63
N HIS A 57 -2.17 4.36 22.89
CA HIS A 57 -3.12 3.89 21.89
C HIS A 57 -4.50 4.44 22.19
N VAL A 58 -5.08 5.15 21.23
CA VAL A 58 -6.43 5.70 21.29
C VAL A 58 -7.35 4.81 20.45
N SER A 59 -8.33 4.19 21.09
CA SER A 59 -9.31 3.32 20.44
C SER A 59 -10.68 3.47 21.11
N LEU A 60 -11.74 3.26 20.34
CA LEU A 60 -13.10 3.40 20.86
C LEU A 60 -13.48 2.24 21.81
N ASP A 61 -12.92 1.06 21.57
CA ASP A 61 -13.22 -0.20 22.28
C ASP A 61 -12.25 -0.51 23.41
N GLY A 62 -11.18 0.27 23.58
CA GLY A 62 -10.14 0.02 24.58
C GLY A 62 -9.29 -1.23 24.31
N GLU A 63 -9.36 -1.82 23.10
CA GLU A 63 -8.59 -3.01 22.75
C GLU A 63 -7.08 -2.71 22.74
N VAL A 64 -6.29 -3.69 23.17
CA VAL A 64 -4.84 -3.54 23.30
C VAL A 64 -4.14 -3.84 21.97
N ALA A 65 -3.51 -2.83 21.37
CA ALA A 65 -2.72 -2.96 20.15
C ALA A 65 -1.24 -2.54 20.35
N ASP A 66 -0.45 -3.37 21.03
CA ASP A 66 0.98 -3.09 21.26
C ASP A 66 1.88 -3.58 20.10
N LEU A 67 1.87 -2.83 18.99
CA LEU A 67 2.66 -3.16 17.81
C LEU A 67 4.18 -3.01 18.04
N PHE A 68 4.58 -2.21 19.02
CA PHE A 68 5.96 -1.75 19.21
C PHE A 68 6.62 -2.31 20.47
N GLY A 69 5.88 -3.03 21.33
CA GLY A 69 6.40 -3.61 22.56
C GLY A 69 6.71 -2.55 23.63
N CYS A 70 6.01 -1.41 23.60
CA CYS A 70 6.26 -0.27 24.47
C CYS A 70 5.00 0.52 24.82
N LEU A 71 3.80 -0.05 24.59
CA LEU A 71 2.53 0.57 24.93
C LEU A 71 2.45 0.85 26.44
N THR A 72 2.22 2.13 26.81
CA THR A 72 2.10 2.56 28.20
C THR A 72 0.67 2.85 28.61
N THR A 73 -0.15 3.34 27.67
CA THR A 73 -1.51 3.82 27.96
C THR A 73 -2.47 3.42 26.85
N VAL A 74 -3.64 2.90 27.22
CA VAL A 74 -4.80 2.78 26.35
C VAL A 74 -5.81 3.85 26.75
N ILE A 75 -6.25 4.65 25.79
CA ILE A 75 -7.23 5.71 25.96
C ILE A 75 -8.50 5.28 25.22
N GLU A 76 -9.51 4.88 25.98
CA GLU A 76 -10.82 4.49 25.47
C GLU A 76 -11.63 5.74 25.08
N MET A 77 -11.50 6.16 23.82
CA MET A 77 -12.14 7.35 23.25
C MET A 77 -12.11 7.29 21.72
N ASP A 78 -13.06 7.97 21.07
CA ASP A 78 -12.95 8.23 19.64
C ASP A 78 -11.66 9.00 19.31
N PRO A 79 -10.81 8.53 18.36
CA PRO A 79 -9.55 9.19 18.05
C PRO A 79 -9.68 10.64 17.58
N PHE A 80 -10.76 11.00 16.88
CA PHE A 80 -10.97 12.37 16.42
C PHE A 80 -11.42 13.27 17.56
N GLU A 81 -12.30 12.78 18.44
CA GLU A 81 -12.67 13.47 19.68
C GLU A 81 -11.44 13.71 20.57
N PHE A 82 -10.56 12.72 20.70
CA PHE A 82 -9.30 12.85 21.43
C PHE A 82 -8.41 13.95 20.84
N LEU A 83 -8.21 13.94 19.52
CA LEU A 83 -7.40 14.95 18.83
C LEU A 83 -8.01 16.35 18.96
N GLU A 84 -9.33 16.50 18.83
CA GLU A 84 -10.03 17.76 18.98
C GLU A 84 -9.85 18.34 20.40
N LYS A 85 -10.07 17.51 21.43
CA LYS A 85 -9.95 17.94 22.83
C LYS A 85 -8.51 18.28 23.22
N THR A 86 -7.54 17.51 22.73
CA THR A 86 -6.13 17.74 23.05
C THR A 86 -5.52 18.89 22.27
N ALA A 87 -5.98 19.17 21.05
CA ALA A 87 -5.45 20.25 20.22
C ALA A 87 -5.50 21.63 20.90
N PHE A 88 -6.56 21.92 21.66
CA PHE A 88 -6.70 23.20 22.39
C PHE A 88 -5.78 23.33 23.60
N MET A 89 -5.25 22.22 24.11
CA MET A 89 -4.33 22.19 25.25
C MET A 89 -2.87 22.39 24.84
N LEU A 90 -2.57 22.28 23.53
CA LEU A 90 -1.19 22.38 23.03
C LEU A 90 -0.68 23.82 23.07
N GLU A 91 0.52 23.98 23.64
CA GLU A 91 1.24 25.25 23.57
C GLU A 91 1.76 25.51 22.15
N ASN A 92 1.61 26.74 21.67
CA ASN A 92 2.12 27.17 20.37
C ASN A 92 3.64 27.41 20.41
N LYS A 93 4.43 26.34 20.44
CA LYS A 93 5.89 26.40 20.35
C LYS A 93 6.38 25.85 19.01
N GLN A 94 7.40 26.49 18.44
CA GLN A 94 8.13 25.86 17.34
C GLN A 94 8.94 24.70 17.89
N VAL A 95 8.73 23.52 17.31
CA VAL A 95 9.44 22.30 17.68
C VAL A 95 10.28 21.86 16.49
N GLU A 96 11.56 21.56 16.73
CA GLU A 96 12.50 21.13 15.68
C GLU A 96 12.22 19.72 15.14
N TYR A 97 11.53 18.90 15.94
CA TYR A 97 11.18 17.53 15.60
C TYR A 97 10.40 17.40 14.27
N PRO A 98 9.21 18.02 14.10
CA PRO A 98 8.47 17.93 12.83
C PRO A 98 9.25 18.51 11.65
N ARG A 99 9.99 19.60 11.85
CA ARG A 99 10.81 20.22 10.79
C ARG A 99 11.89 19.29 10.26
N SER A 100 12.53 18.52 11.14
CA SER A 100 13.56 17.56 10.73
C SER A 100 12.96 16.47 9.83
N TRP A 101 11.78 15.95 10.18
CA TRP A 101 11.08 14.97 9.35
C TRP A 101 10.59 15.57 8.03
N GLU A 102 10.03 16.78 8.04
CA GLU A 102 9.60 17.47 6.82
C GLU A 102 10.77 17.75 5.87
N TYR A 103 11.93 18.14 6.39
CA TYR A 103 13.13 18.35 5.60
C TYR A 103 13.59 17.05 4.92
N LEU A 104 13.67 15.95 5.69
CA LEU A 104 14.03 14.64 5.13
C LEU A 104 13.01 14.17 4.09
N SER A 105 11.72 14.34 4.38
CA SER A 105 10.64 13.97 3.48
C SER A 105 10.73 14.69 2.13
N LYS A 106 11.03 15.99 2.13
CA LYS A 106 11.17 16.81 0.91
C LYS A 106 12.40 16.49 0.08
N ASN A 107 13.47 15.99 0.71
CA ASN A 107 14.73 15.69 0.01
C ASN A 107 14.79 14.28 -0.58
N ILE A 108 13.79 13.44 -0.30
CA ILE A 108 13.66 12.13 -0.93
C ILE A 108 12.68 12.25 -2.08
N ALA A 109 13.20 12.11 -3.31
CA ALA A 109 12.38 12.01 -4.50
C ALA A 109 11.51 10.75 -4.47
N GLU A 110 10.32 10.86 -5.05
CA GLU A 110 9.48 9.70 -5.32
C GLU A 110 10.19 8.77 -6.31
N PRO A 111 10.08 7.44 -6.16
CA PRO A 111 10.74 6.52 -7.08
C PRO A 111 10.21 6.61 -8.51
N GLU A 112 11.12 6.52 -9.47
CA GLU A 112 10.80 6.19 -10.86
C GLU A 112 11.32 4.78 -11.16
N PHE A 113 10.45 3.93 -11.71
CA PHE A 113 10.77 2.56 -12.04
C PHE A 113 10.67 2.29 -13.54
N ASP A 114 11.56 1.44 -14.03
CA ASP A 114 11.36 0.73 -15.29
C ASP A 114 10.15 -0.21 -15.20
N TYR A 115 9.75 -0.79 -16.34
CA TYR A 115 8.61 -1.71 -16.40
C TYR A 115 8.71 -2.80 -15.34
N SER A 116 7.76 -2.79 -14.41
CA SER A 116 7.75 -3.62 -13.21
C SER A 116 6.38 -3.54 -12.53
N ALA A 117 6.14 -4.41 -11.54
CA ALA A 117 4.92 -4.33 -10.74
C ALA A 117 4.85 -3.02 -9.95
N MET A 118 6.00 -2.49 -9.49
CA MET A 118 6.07 -1.20 -8.81
C MET A 118 5.68 -0.05 -9.75
N ARG A 119 6.15 -0.07 -11.00
CA ARG A 119 5.78 0.93 -12.00
C ARG A 119 4.29 0.93 -12.29
N ALA A 120 3.68 -0.24 -12.44
CA ALA A 120 2.23 -0.35 -12.66
C ALA A 120 1.41 0.23 -11.51
N VAL A 121 1.82 -0.01 -10.27
CA VAL A 121 1.16 0.57 -9.09
C VAL A 121 1.34 2.10 -9.03
N GLY A 122 2.54 2.60 -9.31
CA GLY A 122 2.82 4.04 -9.36
C GLY A 122 2.02 4.76 -10.45
N ASP A 123 2.03 4.23 -11.68
CA ASP A 123 1.29 4.81 -12.81
C ASP A 123 -0.21 4.86 -12.53
N LEU A 124 -0.77 3.81 -11.92
CA LEU A 124 -2.15 3.83 -11.46
C LEU A 124 -2.38 4.94 -10.42
N ILE A 125 -1.60 4.96 -9.33
CA ILE A 125 -1.77 5.94 -8.23
C ILE A 125 -1.72 7.38 -8.73
N HIS A 126 -0.80 7.70 -9.63
CA HIS A 126 -0.67 9.04 -10.23
C HIS A 126 -1.81 9.39 -11.17
N SER A 127 -2.49 8.38 -11.72
CA SER A 127 -3.57 8.55 -12.69
C SER A 127 -4.96 8.39 -12.08
N LEU A 128 -5.08 8.08 -10.79
CA LEU A 128 -6.37 7.89 -10.13
C LEU A 128 -7.22 9.17 -10.22
N PRO A 129 -8.49 9.06 -10.64
CA PRO A 129 -9.38 10.21 -10.63
C PRO A 129 -9.67 10.66 -9.19
N PRO A 130 -9.90 11.96 -8.95
CA PRO A 130 -10.36 12.44 -7.65
C PRO A 130 -11.63 11.72 -7.18
N GLU A 131 -11.84 11.66 -5.86
CA GLU A 131 -13.02 11.04 -5.24
C GLU A 131 -13.24 9.55 -5.61
N SER A 132 -12.18 8.82 -6.00
CA SER A 132 -12.22 7.38 -6.24
C SER A 132 -11.92 6.54 -4.98
N ALA A 133 -12.26 5.26 -5.01
CA ALA A 133 -11.82 4.29 -4.02
C ALA A 133 -10.72 3.39 -4.60
N LEU A 134 -9.66 3.14 -3.82
CA LEU A 134 -8.56 2.22 -4.12
C LEU A 134 -8.53 1.12 -3.07
N HIS A 135 -8.88 -0.10 -3.45
CA HIS A 135 -8.68 -1.30 -2.66
C HIS A 135 -7.30 -1.89 -2.96
N LEU A 136 -6.48 -2.07 -1.93
CA LEU A 136 -5.16 -2.69 -2.03
C LEU A 136 -5.23 -4.12 -1.53
N GLY A 137 -4.84 -5.07 -2.38
CA GLY A 137 -4.59 -6.44 -1.98
C GLY A 137 -3.45 -6.53 -0.98
N ASN A 138 -3.45 -7.59 -0.18
CA ASN A 138 -2.35 -7.89 0.73
C ASN A 138 -1.06 -8.26 -0.05
N SER A 139 0.00 -8.59 0.68
CA SER A 139 1.32 -8.90 0.09
C SER A 139 1.95 -7.67 -0.60
N SER A 140 2.44 -7.80 -1.83
CA SER A 140 3.22 -6.77 -2.51
C SER A 140 2.40 -5.53 -2.88
N ALA A 141 1.13 -5.67 -3.27
CA ALA A 141 0.29 -4.55 -3.73
C ALA A 141 0.22 -3.39 -2.72
N VAL A 142 -0.17 -3.66 -1.47
CA VAL A 142 -0.18 -2.64 -0.41
C VAL A 142 1.20 -2.04 -0.13
N ARG A 143 2.29 -2.81 -0.28
CA ARG A 143 3.65 -2.34 0.00
C ARG A 143 4.17 -1.44 -1.11
N TYR A 144 3.92 -1.78 -2.37
CA TYR A 144 4.28 -0.93 -3.51
C TYR A 144 3.50 0.38 -3.48
N ALA A 145 2.22 0.35 -3.10
CA ALA A 145 1.43 1.56 -2.95
C ALA A 145 2.00 2.55 -1.91
N GLN A 146 2.65 2.07 -0.84
CA GLN A 146 3.30 2.94 0.15
C GLN A 146 4.49 3.73 -0.40
N MET A 147 4.99 3.38 -1.58
CA MET A 147 6.16 4.04 -2.20
C MET A 147 5.78 5.34 -2.93
N PHE A 148 4.48 5.55 -3.19
CA PHE A 148 3.98 6.66 -4.00
C PHE A 148 3.03 7.54 -3.20
N LYS A 149 2.97 8.82 -3.58
CA LYS A 149 2.07 9.80 -2.97
C LYS A 149 0.66 9.63 -3.52
N LEU A 150 -0.22 9.09 -2.67
CA LEU A 150 -1.65 9.03 -2.94
C LEU A 150 -2.30 10.43 -2.96
N PRO A 151 -3.21 10.72 -3.92
CA PRO A 151 -4.04 11.91 -3.90
C PRO A 151 -4.94 11.95 -2.66
N ASP A 152 -5.13 13.13 -2.06
CA ASP A 152 -5.81 13.27 -0.77
C ASP A 152 -7.31 12.93 -0.81
N SER A 153 -7.95 13.01 -1.98
CA SER A 153 -9.37 12.67 -2.20
C SER A 153 -9.61 11.17 -2.44
N VAL A 154 -8.57 10.35 -2.55
CA VAL A 154 -8.71 8.92 -2.82
C VAL A 154 -8.92 8.18 -1.50
N GLU A 155 -10.03 7.45 -1.40
CA GLU A 155 -10.29 6.57 -0.27
C GLU A 155 -9.52 5.25 -0.43
N VAL A 156 -8.78 4.84 0.59
CA VAL A 156 -7.97 3.61 0.54
C VAL A 156 -8.58 2.53 1.43
N CYS A 157 -8.87 1.39 0.84
CA CYS A 157 -9.35 0.19 1.50
C CYS A 157 -8.29 -0.92 1.47
N CYS A 158 -8.20 -1.73 2.51
CA CYS A 158 -7.32 -2.91 2.53
C CYS A 158 -7.71 -3.87 3.66
N ASN A 159 -7.79 -5.17 3.38
CA ASN A 159 -8.12 -6.21 4.36
C ASN A 159 -6.93 -6.52 5.30
N ARG A 160 -6.66 -5.61 6.25
CA ARG A 160 -5.44 -5.62 7.09
C ARG A 160 -5.55 -6.33 8.44
N GLY A 161 -6.71 -6.89 8.80
CA GLY A 161 -6.90 -7.63 10.05
C GLY A 161 -5.97 -8.84 10.16
N THR A 162 -6.33 -9.95 9.50
CA THR A 162 -5.48 -11.15 9.42
C THR A 162 -4.50 -11.13 8.24
N SER A 163 -4.61 -10.14 7.36
CA SER A 163 -3.75 -9.99 6.16
C SER A 163 -3.86 -11.13 5.13
N GLY A 164 -5.01 -11.79 5.05
CA GLY A 164 -5.27 -12.91 4.13
C GLY A 164 -5.34 -12.52 2.65
N ILE A 165 -5.12 -13.49 1.77
CA ILE A 165 -5.20 -13.33 0.31
C ILE A 165 -6.58 -13.69 -0.25
N GLU A 166 -7.39 -14.38 0.55
CA GLU A 166 -8.62 -15.08 0.16
C GLU A 166 -9.86 -14.20 -0.07
N GLY A 167 -9.81 -12.90 0.24
CA GLY A 167 -11.03 -12.07 0.22
C GLY A 167 -10.85 -10.63 -0.26
N SER A 168 -9.67 -10.26 -0.79
CA SER A 168 -9.44 -8.88 -1.23
C SER A 168 -10.34 -8.51 -2.43
N MET A 169 -10.64 -9.47 -3.31
CA MET A 169 -11.45 -9.23 -4.51
C MET A 169 -12.94 -9.15 -4.14
N SER A 170 -13.45 -10.12 -3.39
CA SER A 170 -14.80 -10.16 -2.87
C SER A 170 -15.16 -8.91 -2.06
N THR A 171 -14.25 -8.43 -1.19
CA THR A 171 -14.47 -7.19 -0.44
C THR A 171 -14.50 -5.97 -1.36
N ALA A 172 -13.59 -5.87 -2.34
CA ALA A 172 -13.58 -4.76 -3.29
C ALA A 172 -14.85 -4.72 -4.15
N ILE A 173 -15.33 -5.87 -4.61
CA ILE A 173 -16.58 -6.01 -5.36
C ILE A 173 -17.78 -5.58 -4.51
N GLY A 174 -17.87 -6.05 -3.26
CA GLY A 174 -18.94 -5.69 -2.35
C GLY A 174 -18.99 -4.18 -2.08
N TYR A 175 -17.82 -3.55 -1.87
CA TYR A 175 -17.72 -2.09 -1.73
C TYR A 175 -18.17 -1.39 -3.02
N ALA A 176 -17.66 -1.82 -4.17
CA ALA A 176 -17.98 -1.23 -5.47
C ALA A 176 -19.46 -1.33 -5.85
N SER A 177 -20.14 -2.39 -5.43
CA SER A 177 -21.57 -2.62 -5.67
C SER A 177 -22.48 -1.64 -4.90
N ALA A 178 -21.98 -1.11 -3.77
CA ALA A 178 -22.69 -0.12 -2.94
C ALA A 178 -22.16 1.31 -3.14
N SER A 179 -21.19 1.52 -4.02
CA SER A 179 -20.46 2.78 -4.20
C SER A 179 -20.72 3.40 -5.57
N MET A 180 -21.04 4.68 -5.58
CA MET A 180 -21.15 5.48 -6.81
C MET A 180 -19.78 5.98 -7.31
N LYS A 181 -18.69 5.75 -6.57
CA LYS A 181 -17.34 6.17 -6.94
C LYS A 181 -16.77 5.27 -8.05
N PRO A 182 -15.77 5.73 -8.82
CA PRO A 182 -14.85 4.83 -9.50
C PRO A 182 -14.09 3.99 -8.45
N ASN A 183 -14.06 2.66 -8.62
CA ASN A 183 -13.48 1.72 -7.67
C ASN A 183 -12.35 0.93 -8.35
N PHE A 184 -11.15 1.02 -7.80
CA PHE A 184 -9.94 0.36 -8.30
C PHE A 184 -9.48 -0.70 -7.31
N LEU A 185 -9.09 -1.87 -7.80
CA LEU A 185 -8.46 -2.93 -7.03
C LEU A 185 -7.06 -3.19 -7.59
N VAL A 186 -6.03 -3.12 -6.74
CA VAL A 186 -4.70 -3.64 -7.05
C VAL A 186 -4.52 -4.97 -6.35
N ILE A 187 -4.28 -6.05 -7.08
CA ILE A 187 -4.21 -7.40 -6.51
C ILE A 187 -3.12 -8.23 -7.20
N GLY A 188 -2.43 -9.10 -6.45
CA GLY A 188 -1.48 -10.06 -7.02
C GLY A 188 -2.18 -11.31 -7.56
N ASP A 189 -1.58 -11.96 -8.54
CA ASP A 189 -2.02 -13.21 -9.16
C ASP A 189 -2.54 -14.28 -8.20
N LEU A 190 -1.78 -14.69 -7.19
CA LEU A 190 -2.22 -15.72 -6.25
C LEU A 190 -3.46 -15.29 -5.46
N SER A 191 -3.55 -14.00 -5.10
CA SER A 191 -4.73 -13.47 -4.40
C SER A 191 -5.93 -13.41 -5.34
N PHE A 192 -5.70 -13.06 -6.61
CA PHE A 192 -6.74 -13.07 -7.63
C PHE A 192 -7.27 -14.48 -7.86
N PHE A 193 -6.42 -15.46 -8.11
CA PHE A 193 -6.85 -16.83 -8.37
C PHE A 193 -7.45 -17.51 -7.15
N TYR A 194 -7.08 -17.11 -5.93
CA TYR A 194 -7.72 -17.61 -4.71
C TYR A 194 -9.19 -17.20 -4.65
N ASP A 195 -9.50 -15.95 -5.02
CA ASP A 195 -10.82 -15.32 -4.87
C ASP A 195 -11.52 -15.09 -6.23
N MET A 196 -11.10 -15.81 -7.28
CA MET A 196 -11.53 -15.52 -8.67
C MET A 196 -13.04 -15.69 -8.88
N ASN A 197 -13.67 -16.62 -8.14
CA ASN A 197 -15.11 -16.86 -8.25
C ASN A 197 -15.95 -15.65 -7.82
N SER A 198 -15.38 -14.69 -7.11
CA SER A 198 -16.04 -13.44 -6.75
C SER A 198 -16.47 -12.62 -7.97
N LEU A 199 -15.78 -12.75 -9.11
CA LEU A 199 -16.18 -12.12 -10.38
C LEU A 199 -17.48 -12.68 -10.97
N TRP A 200 -18.09 -13.70 -10.36
CA TRP A 200 -19.46 -14.10 -10.71
C TRP A 200 -20.48 -13.03 -10.25
N ASN A 201 -20.17 -12.21 -9.26
CA ASN A 201 -21.05 -11.12 -8.88
C ASN A 201 -21.22 -10.12 -10.05
N SER A 202 -22.47 -9.88 -10.46
CA SER A 202 -22.85 -9.02 -11.58
C SER A 202 -23.30 -7.61 -11.16
N ASP A 203 -23.18 -7.27 -9.87
CA ASP A 203 -23.60 -5.99 -9.32
C ASP A 203 -22.57 -4.88 -9.59
N VAL A 204 -21.31 -5.26 -9.89
CA VAL A 204 -20.29 -4.35 -10.38
C VAL A 204 -20.44 -4.07 -11.87
N LYS A 205 -20.27 -2.80 -12.23
CA LYS A 205 -20.46 -2.30 -13.60
C LYS A 205 -19.22 -1.57 -14.10
N GLY A 206 -19.41 -0.64 -15.00
CA GLY A 206 -18.45 0.36 -15.47
C GLY A 206 -17.71 1.15 -14.39
N ASN A 207 -18.10 1.05 -13.11
CA ASN A 207 -17.42 1.68 -12.00
C ASN A 207 -16.30 0.82 -11.37
N PHE A 208 -16.08 -0.42 -11.80
CA PHE A 208 -15.07 -1.31 -11.18
C PHE A 208 -13.90 -1.64 -12.13
N ARG A 209 -12.68 -1.60 -11.57
CA ARG A 209 -11.41 -1.67 -12.29
C ARG A 209 -10.41 -2.53 -11.53
N ILE A 210 -9.85 -3.56 -12.14
CA ILE A 210 -8.87 -4.47 -11.52
C ILE A 210 -7.51 -4.32 -12.21
N LEU A 211 -6.48 -3.92 -11.45
CA LEU A 211 -5.08 -3.99 -11.83
C LEU A 211 -4.50 -5.27 -11.20
N LEU A 212 -4.35 -6.29 -12.02
CA LEU A 212 -3.79 -7.58 -11.65
C LEU A 212 -2.28 -7.58 -11.90
N LEU A 213 -1.49 -7.71 -10.83
CA LEU A 213 -0.05 -7.89 -10.90
C LEU A 213 0.24 -9.39 -11.04
N ASN A 214 0.55 -9.85 -12.26
CA ASN A 214 0.83 -11.24 -12.56
C ASN A 214 2.32 -11.45 -12.85
N ASN A 215 3.02 -11.90 -11.83
CA ASN A 215 4.45 -12.16 -11.86
C ASN A 215 4.75 -13.67 -11.78
N GLY A 216 3.69 -14.49 -11.84
CA GLY A 216 3.77 -15.94 -11.93
C GLY A 216 3.94 -16.63 -10.58
N GLY A 217 3.68 -15.97 -9.44
CA GLY A 217 3.66 -16.59 -8.10
C GLY A 217 3.85 -15.63 -6.91
N GLY A 218 3.98 -16.22 -5.71
CA GLY A 218 4.08 -15.53 -4.43
C GLY A 218 5.48 -14.98 -4.13
N GLU A 219 5.82 -13.82 -4.68
CA GLU A 219 7.22 -13.31 -4.66
C GLU A 219 7.65 -12.65 -3.35
N ILE A 220 6.71 -12.22 -2.52
CA ILE A 220 7.04 -11.57 -1.24
C ILE A 220 8.06 -12.39 -0.45
N PHE A 221 8.03 -13.71 -0.55
CA PHE A 221 8.92 -14.61 0.16
C PHE A 221 10.37 -14.55 -0.33
N GLN A 222 10.63 -14.20 -1.59
CA GLN A 222 11.98 -14.03 -2.10
C GLN A 222 12.62 -12.73 -1.58
N SER A 223 11.81 -11.70 -1.32
CA SER A 223 12.28 -10.45 -0.70
C SER A 223 12.57 -10.57 0.82
N ILE A 224 12.23 -11.69 1.46
CA ILE A 224 12.46 -11.89 2.90
C ILE A 224 13.93 -12.22 3.15
N ALA A 225 14.66 -11.23 3.69
CA ALA A 225 16.02 -11.41 4.17
C ALA A 225 16.15 -12.63 5.10
N GLY A 226 17.01 -13.58 4.72
CA GLY A 226 17.28 -14.82 5.45
C GLY A 226 16.57 -16.07 4.92
N LEU A 227 15.61 -15.94 4.00
CA LEU A 227 14.92 -17.08 3.40
C LEU A 227 15.61 -17.51 2.11
N LYS A 228 16.69 -18.30 2.23
CA LYS A 228 17.30 -18.95 1.06
C LYS A 228 16.44 -20.12 0.62
N MET A 229 15.91 -20.06 -0.61
CA MET A 229 15.13 -21.14 -1.19
C MET A 229 15.99 -21.93 -2.18
N ASN A 230 15.99 -23.26 -2.04
CA ASN A 230 16.35 -24.14 -3.14
C ASN A 230 15.12 -24.35 -4.03
N GLU A 231 15.30 -25.02 -5.18
CA GLU A 231 14.24 -25.30 -6.15
C GLU A 231 12.99 -25.93 -5.51
N ARG A 232 13.18 -26.85 -4.56
CA ARG A 232 12.07 -27.53 -3.88
C ARG A 232 11.28 -26.57 -3.00
N THR A 233 11.96 -25.79 -2.16
CA THR A 233 11.31 -24.79 -1.30
C THR A 233 10.63 -23.71 -2.12
N HIS A 234 11.26 -23.28 -3.22
CA HIS A 234 10.70 -22.31 -4.15
C HIS A 234 9.34 -22.75 -4.69
N ARG A 235 9.25 -24.00 -5.18
CA ARG A 235 8.00 -24.58 -5.69
C ARG A 235 6.85 -24.56 -4.66
N TYR A 236 7.12 -24.91 -3.41
CA TYR A 236 6.07 -25.03 -2.39
C TYR A 236 5.69 -23.70 -1.73
N VAL A 237 6.59 -22.71 -1.75
CA VAL A 237 6.35 -21.40 -1.10
C VAL A 237 5.84 -20.37 -2.10
N CYS A 238 6.40 -20.34 -3.31
CA CYS A 238 6.04 -19.35 -4.32
C CYS A 238 4.83 -19.79 -5.18
N ALA A 239 4.43 -21.07 -5.13
CA ALA A 239 3.27 -21.59 -5.87
C ALA A 239 3.25 -21.14 -7.35
N THR A 240 4.38 -21.30 -8.04
CA THR A 240 4.57 -20.72 -9.37
C THR A 240 3.59 -21.25 -10.41
N HIS A 241 3.17 -20.39 -11.34
CA HIS A 241 2.23 -20.71 -12.40
C HIS A 241 2.50 -19.95 -13.70
N LYS A 242 1.73 -20.31 -14.74
CA LYS A 242 1.70 -19.62 -16.04
C LYS A 242 0.27 -19.22 -16.44
N THR A 243 -0.63 -19.17 -15.45
CA THR A 243 -2.05 -18.89 -15.66
C THR A 243 -2.26 -17.42 -15.98
N THR A 244 -3.27 -17.13 -16.79
CA THR A 244 -3.79 -15.80 -17.11
C THR A 244 -5.24 -15.69 -16.66
N ALA A 245 -5.66 -14.48 -16.29
CA ALA A 245 -7.05 -14.15 -15.97
C ALA A 245 -7.95 -13.98 -17.21
N GLU A 246 -7.40 -13.90 -18.43
CA GLU A 246 -8.12 -13.52 -19.66
C GLU A 246 -9.44 -14.26 -19.85
N GLY A 247 -9.38 -15.60 -19.86
CA GLY A 247 -10.56 -16.43 -20.15
C GLY A 247 -11.69 -16.18 -19.15
N TRP A 248 -11.34 -16.13 -17.86
CA TRP A 248 -12.31 -15.90 -16.80
C TRP A 248 -12.86 -14.47 -16.81
N ALA A 249 -11.99 -13.46 -16.97
CA ALA A 249 -12.38 -12.06 -17.03
C ALA A 249 -13.38 -11.80 -18.18
N ARG A 250 -13.06 -12.28 -19.39
CA ARG A 250 -13.95 -12.13 -20.56
C ARG A 250 -15.27 -12.86 -20.38
N GLU A 251 -15.25 -14.08 -19.84
CA GLU A 251 -16.48 -14.84 -19.58
C GLU A 251 -17.40 -14.11 -18.58
N ARG A 252 -16.81 -13.38 -17.61
CA ARG A 252 -17.53 -12.56 -16.64
C ARG A 252 -17.89 -11.15 -17.14
N GLY A 253 -17.61 -10.84 -18.41
CA GLY A 253 -18.00 -9.57 -19.05
C GLY A 253 -17.05 -8.41 -18.77
N PHE A 254 -15.84 -8.67 -18.26
CA PHE A 254 -14.82 -7.63 -18.11
C PHE A 254 -14.17 -7.34 -19.47
N ILE A 255 -13.93 -6.06 -19.73
CA ILE A 255 -12.95 -5.65 -20.73
C ILE A 255 -11.59 -6.13 -20.21
N TYR A 256 -10.86 -6.88 -21.02
CA TYR A 256 -9.57 -7.44 -20.63
C TYR A 256 -8.45 -6.87 -21.50
N ARG A 257 -7.34 -6.47 -20.88
CA ARG A 257 -6.07 -6.24 -21.58
C ARG A 257 -4.91 -6.88 -20.84
N ALA A 258 -4.07 -7.57 -21.60
CA ALA A 258 -2.74 -8.00 -21.18
C ALA A 258 -1.76 -6.86 -21.41
N ILE A 259 -0.84 -6.66 -20.46
CA ILE A 259 0.21 -5.65 -20.51
C ILE A 259 1.55 -6.37 -20.32
N HIS A 260 2.48 -6.12 -21.25
CA HIS A 260 3.80 -6.79 -21.28
C HIS A 260 4.97 -5.81 -21.32
N ASP A 261 4.73 -4.52 -21.56
CA ASP A 261 5.78 -3.51 -21.62
C ASP A 261 5.32 -2.12 -21.17
N THR A 262 6.26 -1.18 -21.06
CA THR A 262 6.03 0.20 -20.62
C THR A 262 5.02 0.94 -21.49
N LYS A 263 5.02 0.71 -22.81
CA LYS A 263 4.13 1.43 -23.73
C LYS A 263 2.70 0.93 -23.54
N GLU A 264 2.51 -0.38 -23.52
CA GLU A 264 1.22 -0.99 -23.23
C GLU A 264 0.69 -0.55 -21.87
N LEU A 265 1.55 -0.49 -20.84
CA LEU A 265 1.18 -0.03 -19.51
C LEU A 265 0.69 1.42 -19.53
N THR A 266 1.43 2.31 -20.19
CA THR A 266 1.07 3.73 -20.30
C THR A 266 -0.28 3.90 -20.99
N ASP A 267 -0.48 3.23 -22.13
CA ASP A 267 -1.72 3.28 -22.91
C ASP A 267 -2.89 2.66 -22.10
N GLY A 268 -2.64 1.54 -21.43
CA GLY A 268 -3.61 0.81 -20.62
C GLY A 268 -4.07 1.60 -19.40
N ILE A 269 -3.15 2.21 -18.63
CA ILE A 269 -3.49 3.04 -17.48
C ILE A 269 -4.32 4.25 -17.91
N ALA A 270 -3.96 4.90 -19.02
CA ALA A 270 -4.70 6.04 -19.55
C ALA A 270 -6.15 5.69 -19.95
N GLU A 271 -6.43 4.45 -20.37
CA GLU A 271 -7.80 3.97 -20.59
C GLU A 271 -8.47 3.56 -19.28
N PHE A 272 -7.72 2.92 -18.38
CA PHE A 272 -8.18 2.36 -17.12
C PHE A 272 -8.69 3.38 -16.11
N THR A 273 -8.11 4.56 -16.10
CA THR A 273 -8.52 5.64 -15.19
C THR A 273 -9.50 6.63 -15.80
N LYS A 274 -9.93 6.42 -17.06
CA LYS A 274 -11.01 7.23 -17.66
C LYS A 274 -12.34 6.89 -16.98
N VAL A 275 -12.94 7.92 -16.40
CA VAL A 275 -14.32 7.89 -15.92
C VAL A 275 -15.21 8.22 -17.12
N ASP A 276 -15.67 7.18 -17.81
CA ASP A 276 -16.66 7.31 -18.88
C ASP A 276 -17.99 6.70 -18.40
N GLU A 277 -18.97 7.56 -18.16
CA GLU A 277 -20.32 7.16 -17.74
C GLU A 277 -21.04 6.31 -18.80
N ALA A 278 -20.58 6.31 -20.05
CA ALA A 278 -21.16 5.52 -21.14
C ALA A 278 -20.67 4.06 -21.16
N ASN A 279 -19.56 3.74 -20.49
CA ASN A 279 -19.04 2.38 -20.46
C ASN A 279 -19.61 1.62 -19.25
N ASP A 280 -20.56 0.70 -19.50
CA ASP A 280 -21.19 -0.10 -18.44
C ASP A 280 -20.38 -1.35 -18.05
N SER A 281 -19.26 -1.64 -18.74
CA SER A 281 -18.44 -2.82 -18.49
C SER A 281 -17.30 -2.56 -17.50
N PRO A 282 -17.09 -3.43 -16.50
CA PRO A 282 -15.90 -3.37 -15.68
C PRO A 282 -14.65 -3.75 -16.50
N MET A 283 -13.46 -3.42 -16.00
CA MET A 283 -12.21 -3.68 -16.74
C MET A 283 -11.14 -4.34 -15.86
N LEU A 284 -10.38 -5.25 -16.46
CA LEU A 284 -9.23 -5.92 -15.88
C LEU A 284 -7.99 -5.66 -16.76
N LEU A 285 -6.97 -5.03 -16.17
CA LEU A 285 -5.62 -4.97 -16.71
C LEU A 285 -4.77 -6.04 -16.03
N GLU A 286 -4.27 -7.00 -16.79
CA GLU A 286 -3.33 -8.01 -16.31
C GLU A 286 -1.92 -7.61 -16.73
N VAL A 287 -1.13 -7.18 -15.74
CA VAL A 287 0.25 -6.73 -15.93
C VAL A 287 1.19 -7.90 -15.68
N PHE A 288 1.82 -8.37 -16.75
CA PHE A 288 2.78 -9.47 -16.69
C PHE A 288 4.17 -8.93 -16.42
N THR A 289 4.78 -9.34 -15.30
CA THR A 289 6.14 -8.91 -14.93
C THR A 289 7.05 -10.11 -14.66
N ASP A 290 8.36 -9.87 -14.70
CA ASP A 290 9.36 -10.87 -14.36
C ASP A 290 9.80 -10.68 -12.90
N ASN A 291 9.71 -11.76 -12.13
CA ASN A 291 10.03 -11.81 -10.71
C ASN A 291 11.44 -11.32 -10.38
N ASP A 292 12.42 -11.92 -11.07
CA ASP A 292 13.83 -11.69 -10.77
C ASP A 292 14.18 -10.24 -11.11
N LEU A 293 13.58 -9.71 -12.19
CA LEU A 293 13.71 -8.32 -12.58
C LEU A 293 13.04 -7.36 -11.59
N ASP A 294 11.80 -7.62 -11.15
CA ASP A 294 11.11 -6.80 -10.16
C ASP A 294 11.91 -6.70 -8.85
N ILE A 295 12.45 -7.83 -8.39
CA ILE A 295 13.31 -7.88 -7.20
C ILE A 295 14.61 -7.10 -7.42
N ALA A 296 15.25 -7.24 -8.59
CA ALA A 296 16.46 -6.49 -8.92
C ALA A 296 16.19 -4.98 -8.90
N ILE A 297 15.14 -4.53 -9.59
CA ILE A 297 14.73 -3.11 -9.63
C ILE A 297 14.46 -2.56 -8.22
N LEU A 298 13.73 -3.30 -7.39
CA LEU A 298 13.44 -2.86 -6.02
C LEU A 298 14.69 -2.77 -5.14
N ASN A 299 15.59 -3.75 -5.25
CA ASN A 299 16.85 -3.75 -4.52
C ASN A 299 17.76 -2.60 -4.99
N ASP A 300 17.81 -2.34 -6.29
CA ASP A 300 18.59 -1.27 -6.89
C ASP A 300 18.12 0.09 -6.38
N TYR A 301 16.80 0.33 -6.34
CA TYR A 301 16.22 1.52 -5.73
C TYR A 301 16.65 1.70 -4.27
N TYR A 302 16.52 0.66 -3.44
CA TYR A 302 16.93 0.76 -2.05
C TYR A 302 18.44 0.96 -1.86
N ARG A 303 19.28 0.36 -2.73
CA ARG A 303 20.73 0.60 -2.70
C ARG A 303 21.06 2.04 -3.08
N GLN A 304 20.44 2.57 -4.13
CA GLN A 304 20.66 3.96 -4.56
C GLN A 304 20.28 4.96 -3.46
N LEU A 305 19.15 4.77 -2.79
CA LEU A 305 18.73 5.62 -1.67
C LEU A 305 19.73 5.67 -0.51
N VAL A 306 20.40 4.55 -0.21
CA VAL A 306 21.41 4.47 0.84
C VAL A 306 22.75 5.08 0.39
N LEU A 307 23.04 5.11 -0.91
CA LEU A 307 24.26 5.71 -1.46
C LEU A 307 24.15 7.23 -1.66
N THR A 308 22.94 7.76 -1.83
CA THR A 308 22.69 9.19 -2.10
C THR A 308 22.43 10.04 -0.85
N ASN A 309 22.32 9.42 0.34
CA ASN A 309 22.21 10.09 1.64
C ASN A 309 23.45 9.80 2.49
#